data_AF-A0A537EM66-F1
#
_entry.id   AF-A0A537EM66-F1
#
_cell.length_a   1.000
_cell.length_b   1.000
_cell.length_c   1.000
_cell.angle_alpha   90.00
_cell.angle_beta   90.00
_cell.angle_gamma   90.00
#
_symmetry.space_group_name_H-M   'P 1'
#
loop_
_entity.id
_entity.type
_entity.pdbx_description
1 polymer ?
#
loop_
_entity_poly.entity_id
_entity_poly.type
_entity_poly.pdbx_seq_one_letter_code
_entity_poly.pdbx_strand_id
1 'polypeptide(L)'
;MTSHREAPKISKDPVADNTDLYAFVSPDKPDTATILANYIPLQEPAGGPNFNTFGDDVLYEIVIDNNGDGIEDITYQFRFKTEIGNPDTFLYNTGPIGSLTDPSWNVKQFYSVTKVVGPRR
;
A
#
# COMPACT_ATOMS: atom_id res chain seq x y z
N MET A 1 -14.34 -7.25 -9.47
CA MET A 1 -14.99 -6.68 -8.26
C MET A 1 -14.41 -5.30 -8.03
N THR A 2 -15.21 -4.34 -7.55
CA THR A 2 -14.72 -3.00 -7.20
C THR A 2 -13.92 -3.04 -5.89
N SER A 3 -12.89 -2.20 -5.79
CA SER A 3 -11.98 -2.04 -4.64
C SER A 3 -12.11 -0.67 -3.97
N HIS A 4 -13.05 0.16 -4.41
CA HIS A 4 -13.35 1.43 -3.74
C HIS A 4 -14.28 1.19 -2.55
N ARG A 5 -14.25 2.06 -1.55
CA ARG A 5 -14.92 1.93 -0.24
C ARG A 5 -16.36 1.39 -0.26
N GLU A 6 -17.13 1.68 -1.30
CA GLU A 6 -18.53 1.28 -1.44
C GLU A 6 -18.68 -0.18 -1.87
N ALA A 7 -17.59 -0.85 -2.23
CA ALA A 7 -17.58 -2.27 -2.55
C ALA A 7 -17.95 -3.10 -1.31
N PRO A 8 -19.00 -3.94 -1.37
CA PRO A 8 -19.47 -4.70 -0.21
C PRO A 8 -18.37 -5.50 0.49
N LYS A 9 -17.40 -6.02 -0.28
CA LYS A 9 -16.31 -6.88 0.21
C LYS A 9 -15.28 -6.14 1.05
N ILE A 10 -15.06 -4.85 0.82
CA ILE A 10 -14.09 -4.04 1.59
C ILE A 10 -14.77 -2.95 2.44
N SER A 11 -16.11 -2.90 2.45
CA SER A 11 -16.87 -1.94 3.28
C SER A 11 -16.53 -1.99 4.78
N LYS A 12 -15.98 -3.11 5.26
CA LYS A 12 -15.50 -3.32 6.63
C LYS A 12 -13.98 -3.44 6.77
N ASP A 13 -13.26 -3.20 5.67
CA ASP A 13 -11.80 -3.26 5.58
C ASP A 13 -11.28 -1.96 4.95
N PRO A 14 -11.25 -0.86 5.73
CA PRO A 14 -10.92 0.46 5.20
C PRO A 14 -9.47 0.57 4.71
N VAL A 15 -8.56 -0.31 5.15
CA VAL A 15 -7.17 -0.31 4.69
C VAL A 15 -7.01 -0.95 3.31
N ALA A 16 -8.02 -1.67 2.82
CA ALA A 16 -8.10 -2.20 1.46
C ALA A 16 -8.76 -1.22 0.46
N ASP A 17 -9.15 -0.03 0.91
CA ASP A 17 -9.80 0.99 0.08
C ASP A 17 -8.83 1.58 -0.94
N ASN A 18 -8.97 1.18 -2.21
CA ASN A 18 -8.26 1.73 -3.34
C ASN A 18 -9.01 2.95 -3.85
N THR A 19 -8.36 4.12 -3.83
CA THR A 19 -8.98 5.36 -4.28
C THR A 19 -8.90 5.46 -5.80
N ASP A 20 -7.68 5.33 -6.33
CA ASP A 20 -7.38 5.60 -7.74
C ASP A 20 -6.17 4.81 -8.24
N LEU A 21 -6.16 4.57 -9.54
CA LEU A 21 -5.01 4.07 -10.30
C LEU A 21 -4.65 5.10 -11.38
N TYR A 22 -3.37 5.45 -11.46
CA TYR A 22 -2.82 6.31 -12.51
C TYR A 22 -1.83 5.51 -13.34
N ALA A 23 -1.88 5.67 -14.65
CA ALA A 23 -0.91 5.10 -15.58
C ALA A 23 -0.52 6.15 -16.62
N PHE A 24 0.78 6.38 -16.79
CA PHE A 24 1.30 7.36 -17.74
C PHE A 24 2.70 6.98 -18.23
N VAL A 25 3.12 7.52 -19.37
CA VAL A 25 4.49 7.36 -19.87
C VAL A 25 5.46 8.09 -18.94
N SER A 26 6.51 7.41 -18.46
CA SER A 26 7.42 7.97 -17.46
C SER A 26 8.14 9.21 -18.02
N PRO A 27 8.05 10.38 -17.35
CA PRO A 27 8.62 11.62 -17.86
C PRO A 27 10.16 11.61 -17.89
N ASP A 28 10.79 10.85 -16.99
CA ASP A 28 12.23 10.65 -16.85
C ASP A 28 12.75 9.49 -17.71
N LYS A 29 11.86 8.57 -18.12
CA LYS A 29 12.18 7.42 -18.97
C LYS A 29 11.05 7.13 -19.98
N PRO A 30 10.99 7.86 -21.10
CA PRO A 30 9.82 7.83 -22.00
C PRO A 30 9.54 6.49 -22.71
N ASP A 31 10.47 5.54 -22.68
CA ASP A 31 10.27 4.17 -23.15
C ASP A 31 9.61 3.25 -22.12
N THR A 32 9.27 3.76 -20.92
CA THR A 32 8.55 3.02 -19.88
C THR A 32 7.22 3.65 -19.50
N ALA A 33 6.38 2.85 -18.83
CA ALA A 33 5.18 3.34 -18.17
C ALA A 33 5.38 3.37 -16.66
N THR A 34 4.87 4.42 -16.01
CA THR A 34 4.73 4.52 -14.56
C THR A 34 3.28 4.21 -14.21
N ILE A 35 3.10 3.32 -13.22
CA ILE A 35 1.79 3.00 -12.65
C ILE A 35 1.82 3.33 -11.16
N LEU A 36 0.80 4.03 -10.67
CA LEU A 36 0.63 4.38 -9.26
C LEU A 36 -0.75 3.94 -8.80
N ALA A 37 -0.82 3.30 -7.65
CA ALA A 37 -2.08 2.92 -7.00
C ALA A 37 -2.16 3.60 -5.63
N ASN A 38 -3.21 4.38 -5.43
CA ASN A 38 -3.47 5.08 -4.17
C ASN A 38 -4.45 4.31 -3.30
N TYR A 39 -4.21 4.34 -2.00
CA TYR A 39 -5.03 3.67 -0.99
C TYR A 39 -5.21 4.56 0.23
N ILE A 40 -6.27 4.32 0.99
CA ILE A 40 -6.57 4.97 2.27
C ILE A 40 -6.71 6.49 2.10
N PRO A 41 -7.88 6.97 1.64
CA PRO A 41 -8.11 8.39 1.38
C PRO A 41 -8.15 9.22 2.68
N LEU A 42 -8.10 10.56 2.54
CA LEU A 42 -8.40 11.53 3.60
C LEU A 42 -7.50 11.45 4.85
N GLN A 43 -6.20 11.18 4.67
CA GLN A 43 -5.25 11.14 5.80
C GLN A 43 -4.96 12.55 6.34
N GLU A 44 -5.43 12.83 7.56
CA GLU A 44 -5.16 14.11 8.23
C GLU A 44 -3.85 14.06 9.04
N PRO A 45 -2.93 15.02 8.89
CA PRO A 45 -1.68 15.06 9.67
C PRO A 45 -1.87 15.14 11.19
N ALA A 46 -2.98 15.72 11.67
CA ALA A 46 -3.27 15.85 13.10
C ALA A 46 -3.99 14.63 13.70
N GLY A 47 -4.22 13.56 12.92
CA GLY A 47 -4.96 12.36 13.33
C GLY A 47 -4.23 11.44 14.33
N GLY A 48 -3.13 11.88 14.93
CA GLY A 48 -2.40 11.11 15.92
C GLY A 48 -3.23 10.79 17.19
N PRO A 49 -2.77 9.86 18.02
CA PRO A 49 -1.50 9.15 17.96
C PRO A 49 -1.51 7.89 17.07
N ASN A 50 -2.66 7.56 16.47
CA ASN A 50 -2.83 6.42 15.57
C ASN A 50 -2.89 6.91 14.12
N PHE A 51 -1.79 6.75 13.38
CA PHE A 51 -1.75 7.10 11.97
C PHE A 51 -2.24 5.96 11.07
N ASN A 52 -2.64 6.31 9.84
CA ASN A 52 -3.05 5.34 8.83
C ASN A 52 -1.89 4.41 8.45
N THR A 53 -2.20 3.14 8.22
CA THR A 53 -1.23 2.11 7.83
C THR A 53 -1.86 1.20 6.78
N PHE A 54 -1.04 0.57 5.95
CA PHE A 54 -1.51 -0.55 5.11
C PHE A 54 -1.83 -1.76 5.99
N GLY A 55 -2.77 -2.59 5.56
CA GLY A 55 -3.14 -3.81 6.26
C GLY A 55 -2.06 -4.89 6.12
N ASP A 56 -1.69 -5.50 7.24
CA ASP A 56 -0.73 -6.61 7.29
C ASP A 56 -1.31 -7.91 6.69
N ASP A 57 -2.63 -8.04 6.63
CA ASP A 57 -3.38 -9.18 6.10
C ASP A 57 -3.85 -8.99 4.65
N VAL A 58 -3.75 -7.77 4.11
CA VAL A 58 -4.17 -7.44 2.75
C VAL A 58 -3.08 -7.81 1.74
N LEU A 59 -3.49 -8.36 0.59
CA LEU A 59 -2.65 -8.52 -0.59
C LEU A 59 -2.99 -7.41 -1.57
N TYR A 60 -2.10 -6.45 -1.74
CA TYR A 60 -2.27 -5.35 -2.68
C TYR A 60 -1.66 -5.74 -4.02
N GLU A 61 -2.39 -5.60 -5.11
CA GLU A 61 -1.96 -6.06 -6.43
C GLU A 61 -2.20 -5.02 -7.51
N ILE A 62 -1.20 -4.83 -8.36
CA ILE A 62 -1.35 -4.19 -9.66
C ILE A 62 -1.29 -5.30 -10.70
N VAL A 63 -2.40 -5.52 -11.39
CA VAL A 63 -2.58 -6.58 -12.39
C VAL A 63 -2.50 -5.95 -13.78
N ILE A 64 -1.59 -6.46 -14.60
CA ILE A 64 -1.27 -5.90 -15.93
C ILE A 64 -1.48 -7.00 -16.97
N ASP A 65 -2.43 -6.76 -17.86
CA ASP A 65 -2.53 -7.39 -19.17
C ASP A 65 -1.91 -6.42 -20.17
N ASN A 66 -0.82 -6.84 -20.83
CA ASN A 66 -0.13 -6.02 -21.82
C ASN A 66 -0.22 -6.59 -23.24
N ASN A 67 -1.05 -7.62 -23.45
CA ASN A 67 -1.26 -8.26 -24.74
C ASN A 67 -2.73 -8.12 -25.24
N GLY A 68 -3.67 -7.80 -24.35
CA GLY A 68 -5.08 -7.52 -24.62
C GLY A 68 -6.01 -8.73 -24.61
N ASP A 69 -5.59 -9.88 -24.07
CA ASP A 69 -6.40 -11.10 -23.99
C ASP A 69 -7.31 -11.17 -22.75
N GLY A 70 -7.19 -10.20 -21.83
CA GLY A 70 -7.93 -10.15 -20.58
C GLY A 70 -7.39 -11.05 -19.48
N ILE A 71 -6.20 -11.63 -19.66
CA ILE A 71 -5.46 -12.46 -18.72
C ILE A 71 -4.21 -11.68 -18.30
N GLU A 72 -3.88 -11.71 -17.02
CA GLU A 72 -2.68 -11.01 -16.57
C GLU A 72 -1.39 -11.63 -17.10
N ASP A 73 -0.52 -10.79 -17.64
CA ASP A 73 0.85 -11.13 -18.04
C ASP A 73 1.83 -10.85 -16.90
N ILE A 74 1.58 -9.79 -16.13
CA ILE A 74 2.42 -9.34 -15.03
C ILE A 74 1.55 -8.92 -13.85
N THR A 75 1.87 -9.42 -12.66
CA THR A 75 1.29 -8.91 -11.41
C THR A 75 2.39 -8.41 -10.49
N TYR A 76 2.27 -7.19 -9.98
CA TYR A 76 3.08 -6.71 -8.86
C TYR A 76 2.28 -6.85 -7.58
N GLN A 77 2.81 -7.64 -6.64
CA GLN A 77 2.19 -7.95 -5.36
C GLN A 77 2.94 -7.25 -4.22
N PHE A 78 2.22 -6.46 -3.44
CA PHE A 78 2.76 -5.76 -2.27
C PHE A 78 2.23 -6.41 -1.00
N ARG A 79 3.15 -6.67 -0.06
CA ARG A 79 2.83 -7.14 1.28
C ARG A 79 3.46 -6.21 2.30
N PHE A 80 2.64 -5.72 3.22
CA PHE A 80 3.07 -4.86 4.30
C PHE A 80 3.18 -5.66 5.59
N LYS A 81 4.10 -5.22 6.46
CA LYS A 81 4.28 -5.80 7.79
C LYS A 81 4.55 -4.66 8.77
N THR A 82 3.78 -4.64 9.84
CA THR A 82 3.95 -3.69 10.93
C THR A 82 4.79 -4.31 12.05
N GLU A 83 5.76 -3.54 12.54
CA GLU A 83 6.59 -3.90 13.69
C GLU A 83 6.42 -2.85 14.78
N ILE A 84 6.08 -3.32 15.98
CA ILE A 84 5.91 -2.48 17.17
C ILE A 84 7.12 -2.71 18.07
N GLY A 85 7.91 -1.66 18.31
CA GLY A 85 9.11 -1.74 19.13
C GLY A 85 8.82 -1.93 20.62
N ASN A 86 7.95 -1.10 21.17
CA ASN A 86 7.48 -1.12 22.54
C ASN A 86 5.96 -1.44 22.56
N PRO A 87 5.56 -2.68 22.90
CA PRO A 87 4.16 -3.08 22.96
C PRO A 87 3.42 -2.53 24.18
N ASP A 88 4.11 -1.95 25.16
CA ASP A 88 3.49 -1.37 26.37
C ASP A 88 2.88 0.01 26.12
N THR A 89 2.95 0.51 24.88
CA THR A 89 2.33 1.77 24.46
C THR A 89 1.66 1.64 23.10
N PHE A 90 0.54 2.33 22.92
CA PHE A 90 -0.16 2.44 21.65
C PHE A 90 0.37 3.60 20.77
N LEU A 91 1.31 4.39 21.28
CA LEU A 91 1.81 5.56 20.57
C LEU A 91 2.65 5.16 19.35
N TYR A 92 2.43 5.83 18.22
CA TYR A 92 3.28 5.71 17.03
C TYR A 92 4.74 6.10 17.30
N ASN A 93 4.93 7.14 18.13
CA ASN A 93 6.22 7.64 18.55
C ASN A 93 6.16 8.22 19.97
N THR A 94 7.23 8.09 20.74
CA THR A 94 7.33 8.60 22.11
C THR A 94 8.05 9.95 22.22
N GLY A 95 8.44 10.52 21.08
CA GLY A 95 9.19 11.76 20.93
C GLY A 95 9.41 12.07 19.45
N PRO A 96 10.04 13.20 19.09
CA PRO A 96 10.37 13.52 17.70
C PRO A 96 11.18 12.40 17.03
N ILE A 97 10.90 12.12 15.76
CA ILE A 97 11.65 11.15 14.96
C ILE A 97 12.62 11.91 14.06
N GLY A 98 13.92 11.79 14.32
CA GLY A 98 14.98 12.41 13.52
C GLY A 98 15.64 11.49 12.50
N SER A 99 15.43 10.17 12.59
CA SER A 99 16.07 9.18 11.71
C SER A 99 15.31 7.85 11.68
N LEU A 100 15.66 6.97 10.73
CA LEU A 100 15.03 5.63 10.63
C LEU A 100 15.34 4.71 11.82
N THR A 101 16.42 5.01 12.56
CA THR A 101 16.86 4.25 13.73
C THR A 101 16.56 4.97 15.04
N ASP A 102 15.77 6.05 15.01
CA ASP A 102 15.43 6.82 16.20
C ASP A 102 14.71 5.93 17.22
N PRO A 103 15.15 5.87 18.49
CA PRO A 103 14.48 5.10 19.52
C PRO A 103 13.06 5.60 19.82
N SER A 104 12.74 6.85 19.45
CA SER A 104 11.40 7.42 19.60
C SER A 104 10.40 6.86 18.59
N TRP A 105 10.85 6.21 17.51
CA TRP A 105 9.97 5.65 16.48
C TRP A 105 9.50 4.23 16.86
N ASN A 106 8.26 4.13 17.33
CA ASN A 106 7.71 2.90 17.91
C ASN A 106 7.06 1.97 16.86
N VAL A 107 6.19 2.52 16.00
CA VAL A 107 5.42 1.73 15.02
C VAL A 107 6.03 1.92 13.63
N LYS A 108 6.63 0.86 13.09
CA LYS A 108 7.33 0.86 11.80
C LYS A 108 6.58 -0.04 10.83
N GLN A 109 6.42 0.40 9.59
CA GLN A 109 5.84 -0.43 8.54
C GLN A 109 6.85 -0.66 7.43
N PHE A 110 7.03 -1.94 7.09
CA PHE A 110 7.88 -2.39 6.01
C PHE A 110 7.03 -3.00 4.91
N TYR A 111 7.58 -3.09 3.71
CA TYR A 111 6.91 -3.77 2.60
C TYR A 111 7.88 -4.60 1.77
N SER A 112 7.31 -5.57 1.07
CA SER A 112 7.98 -6.30 -0.01
C SER A 112 7.17 -6.18 -1.28
N VAL A 113 7.84 -6.26 -2.43
CA VAL A 113 7.22 -6.27 -3.76
C VAL A 113 7.67 -7.52 -4.50
N THR A 114 6.72 -8.31 -4.97
CA THR A 114 6.97 -9.50 -5.80
C THR A 114 6.42 -9.27 -7.19
N LYS A 115 7.25 -9.49 -8.22
CA LYS A 115 6.82 -9.55 -9.62
C LYS A 115 6.49 -11.00 -9.97
N VAL A 116 5.24 -11.24 -10.36
CA VAL A 116 4.75 -12.51 -10.91
C VAL A 116 4.61 -12.34 -12.43
N VAL A 117 5.08 -13.32 -13.20
CA VAL A 117 5.00 -13.33 -14.67
C VAL A 117 4.15 -14.51 -15.11
N GLY A 118 3.20 -14.25 -16.00
CA GLY A 118 2.13 -15.17 -16.39
C GLY A 118 0.95 -15.14 -15.41
N PRO A 119 -0.07 -16.00 -15.66
CA PRO A 119 -1.26 -16.07 -14.83
C PRO A 119 -0.91 -16.33 -13.36
N ARG A 120 -1.50 -15.56 -12.46
CA ARG A 120 -1.24 -15.65 -11.01
C ARG A 120 -2.00 -16.80 -10.34
N ARG A 121 -2.91 -17.47 -11.07
CA ARG A 121 -3.71 -18.63 -10.63
C ARG A 121 -4.00 -19.60 -11.77
#